data_AF-A0A357C797-F1
#
_entry.id   AF-A0A357C797-F1
#
_cell.length_a   1.000
_cell.length_b   1.000
_cell.length_c   1.000
_cell.angle_alpha   90.00
_cell.angle_beta   90.00
_cell.angle_gamma   90.00
#
_symmetry.space_group_name_H-M   'P 1'
#
loop_
_entity.id
_entity.type
_entity.pdbx_description
1 polymer ?
#
loop_
_entity_poly.entity_id
_entity_poly.type
_entity_poly.pdbx_seq_one_letter_code
_entity_poly.pdbx_strand_id
1 'polypeptide(L)'
;ELYSGGEKTRQILALAVGLAELSARKAGVKISTLLIDEPSGLDKQGLIDFGKSFIKLVESRVFRKGILMAHEEILKDIFDQKILVTKEGTTSRVEVLV
;
A
#
# COMPACT_ATOMS: atom_id res chain seq x y z
N GLU A 1 -23.58 9.12 1.30
CA GLU A 1 -22.63 8.53 0.32
C GLU A 1 -22.94 7.05 0.15
N LEU A 2 -22.66 6.45 -1.02
CA LEU A 2 -23.05 5.06 -1.36
C LEU A 2 -22.08 3.97 -0.83
N TYR A 3 -20.87 4.33 -0.41
CA TYR A 3 -19.83 3.40 0.06
C TYR A 3 -19.15 3.90 1.34
N SER A 4 -18.78 2.96 2.21
CA SER A 4 -17.94 3.20 3.38
C SER A 4 -16.50 3.56 3.01
N GLY A 5 -15.75 4.12 3.96
CA GLY A 5 -14.33 4.48 3.74
C GLY A 5 -13.49 3.28 3.26
N GLY A 6 -13.61 2.12 3.92
CA GLY A 6 -12.87 0.92 3.56
C GLY A 6 -13.26 0.33 2.20
N GLU A 7 -14.54 0.44 1.81
CA GLU A 7 -14.97 0.06 0.47
C GLU A 7 -14.35 0.96 -0.60
N LYS A 8 -14.32 2.28 -0.37
CA LYS A 8 -13.65 3.23 -1.25
C LYS A 8 -12.16 2.89 -1.38
N THR A 9 -11.47 2.61 -0.28
CA THR A 9 -10.05 2.22 -0.28
C THR A 9 -9.80 0.96 -1.11
N ARG A 10 -10.62 -0.09 -0.96
CA ARG A 10 -10.50 -1.32 -1.76
C ARG A 10 -10.81 -1.09 -3.23
N GLN A 11 -11.83 -0.29 -3.54
CA GLN A 11 -12.22 0.04 -4.92
C GLN A 11 -11.11 0.83 -5.63
N ILE A 12 -10.52 1.83 -4.97
CA ILE A 12 -9.42 2.63 -5.52
C ILE A 12 -8.18 1.76 -5.78
N LEU A 13 -7.83 0.86 -4.85
CA LEU A 13 -6.73 -0.08 -5.07
C LEU A 13 -6.98 -0.97 -6.29
N ALA A 14 -8.16 -1.58 -6.39
CA ALA A 14 -8.52 -2.42 -7.53
C ALA A 14 -8.48 -1.66 -8.86
N LEU A 15 -8.97 -0.42 -8.87
CA LEU A 15 -8.93 0.46 -10.04
C LEU A 15 -7.49 0.80 -10.44
N ALA A 16 -6.63 1.16 -9.48
CA ALA A 16 -5.24 1.48 -9.73
C ALA A 16 -4.47 0.30 -10.33
N VAL A 17 -4.70 -0.91 -9.81
CA VAL A 17 -4.13 -2.16 -10.37
C VAL A 17 -4.62 -2.39 -11.79
N GLY A 18 -5.94 -2.32 -12.02
CA GLY A 18 -6.52 -2.53 -13.35
C GLY A 18 -6.01 -1.53 -14.38
N LEU A 19 -5.85 -0.26 -14.01
CA LEU A 19 -5.27 0.78 -14.87
C LEU A 19 -3.79 0.53 -15.16
N ALA A 20 -3.01 0.09 -14.18
CA ALA A 20 -1.60 -0.27 -14.38
C ALA A 20 -1.44 -1.43 -15.37
N GLU A 21 -2.26 -2.47 -15.23
CA GLU A 21 -2.27 -3.60 -16.17
C GLU A 21 -2.74 -3.19 -17.56
N LEU A 22 -3.79 -2.37 -17.65
CA LEU A 22 -4.31 -1.86 -18.92
C LEU A 22 -3.26 -1.02 -19.65
N SER A 23 -2.59 -0.11 -18.94
CA SER A 23 -1.51 0.73 -19.48
C SER A 23 -0.38 -0.13 -20.06
N ALA A 24 0.05 -1.17 -19.33
CA ALA A 24 1.09 -2.08 -19.80
C ALA A 24 0.67 -2.84 -21.06
N ARG A 25 -0.60 -3.27 -21.16
CA ARG A 25 -1.11 -4.05 -22.30
C ARG A 25 -1.46 -3.21 -23.52
N LYS A 26 -1.97 -1.99 -23.34
CA LYS A 26 -2.54 -1.17 -24.42
C LYS A 26 -1.64 -0.02 -24.86
N ALA A 27 -0.95 0.61 -23.93
CA ALA A 27 -0.04 1.73 -24.21
C ALA A 27 1.43 1.29 -24.29
N GLY A 28 1.74 0.04 -23.91
CA GLY A 28 3.11 -0.45 -23.83
C GLY A 28 3.92 0.16 -22.68
N VAL A 29 3.26 0.92 -21.79
CA VAL A 29 3.90 1.60 -20.67
C VAL A 29 3.67 0.79 -19.40
N LYS A 30 4.73 0.20 -18.86
CA LYS A 30 4.66 -0.54 -17.61
C LYS A 30 4.80 0.40 -16.41
N ILE A 31 3.71 0.57 -15.66
CA ILE A 31 3.77 1.19 -14.32
C ILE A 31 4.49 0.22 -13.38
N SER A 32 5.68 0.59 -12.93
CA SER A 32 6.54 -0.31 -12.16
C SER A 32 6.41 -0.15 -10.65
N THR A 33 5.80 0.95 -10.17
CA THR A 33 5.84 1.32 -8.76
C THR A 33 4.44 1.61 -8.24
N LEU A 34 4.08 0.99 -7.11
CA LEU A 34 2.85 1.27 -6.37
C LEU A 34 3.21 2.04 -5.10
N LEU A 35 2.61 3.22 -4.92
CA LEU A 35 2.74 4.04 -3.72
C LEU A 35 1.35 4.21 -3.11
N ILE A 36 1.22 3.88 -1.83
CA ILE A 36 -0.03 4.06 -1.08
C ILE A 36 0.30 4.88 0.16
N ASP A 37 -0.47 5.94 0.35
CA ASP A 37 -0.40 6.82 1.50
C ASP A 37 -1.67 6.63 2.34
N GLU A 38 -1.49 6.18 3.59
CA GLU A 38 -2.50 6.07 4.64
C GLU A 38 -3.83 5.40 4.20
N PRO A 39 -3.85 4.06 4.01
CA PRO A 39 -5.09 3.35 3.72
C PRO A 39 -6.06 3.43 4.90
N SER A 40 -7.14 4.21 4.75
CA SER A 40 -8.07 4.50 5.83
C SER A 40 -9.45 3.84 5.66
N GLY A 41 -10.24 3.86 6.73
CA GLY A 41 -11.62 3.36 6.74
C GLY A 41 -11.77 1.83 6.75
N LEU A 42 -10.65 1.10 6.90
CA LEU A 42 -10.61 -0.35 7.06
C LEU A 42 -10.69 -0.71 8.54
N ASP A 43 -11.39 -1.81 8.84
CA ASP A 43 -11.33 -2.43 10.16
C ASP A 43 -10.02 -3.25 10.30
N LYS A 44 -9.81 -3.84 11.48
CA LYS A 44 -8.57 -4.61 11.75
C LYS A 44 -8.35 -5.72 10.72
N GLN A 45 -9.40 -6.47 10.39
CA GLN A 45 -9.30 -7.55 9.41
C GLN A 45 -9.04 -7.00 8.01
N GLY A 46 -9.73 -5.92 7.63
CA GLY A 46 -9.54 -5.22 6.36
C GLY A 46 -8.12 -4.68 6.18
N LEU A 47 -7.48 -4.16 7.23
CA LEU A 47 -6.08 -3.73 7.20
C LEU A 47 -5.14 -4.91 6.96
N ILE A 48 -5.35 -6.04 7.62
CA ILE A 48 -4.56 -7.26 7.40
C ILE A 48 -4.69 -7.72 5.95
N ASP A 49 -5.91 -7.82 5.44
CA ASP A 49 -6.17 -8.29 4.09
C ASP A 49 -5.64 -7.32 3.03
N PHE A 50 -5.70 -6.01 3.32
CA PHE A 50 -5.11 -4.97 2.49
C PHE A 50 -3.59 -5.12 2.43
N GLY A 51 -2.91 -5.22 3.57
CA GLY A 51 -1.46 -5.42 3.64
C GLY A 51 -1.01 -6.68 2.90
N LYS A 52 -1.69 -7.81 3.10
CA LYS A 52 -1.42 -9.06 2.37
C LYS A 52 -1.63 -8.92 0.86
N SER A 53 -2.68 -8.21 0.44
CA SER A 53 -2.96 -7.96 -0.98
C SER A 53 -1.88 -7.09 -1.61
N PHE A 54 -1.44 -6.06 -0.90
CA PHE A 54 -0.33 -5.20 -1.31
C PHE A 54 0.96 -6.00 -1.53
N ILE A 55 1.33 -6.86 -0.59
CA ILE A 55 2.51 -7.74 -0.70
C ILE A 55 2.39 -8.63 -1.95
N LYS A 56 1.24 -9.30 -2.14
CA LYS A 56 0.99 -10.15 -3.31
C LYS A 56 1.13 -9.40 -4.64
N LEU A 57 0.71 -8.14 -4.72
CA LEU A 57 0.84 -7.32 -5.93
C LEU A 57 2.31 -7.05 -6.31
N VAL A 58 3.19 -6.95 -5.33
CA VAL A 58 4.64 -6.79 -5.56
C VAL A 58 5.28 -8.13 -5.88
N GLU A 59 4.95 -9.20 -5.13
CA GLU A 59 5.49 -10.55 -5.33
C GLU A 59 5.12 -11.13 -6.70
N SER A 60 3.88 -10.91 -7.14
CA SER A 60 3.37 -11.33 -8.47
C SER A 60 3.96 -10.54 -9.64
N ARG A 61 4.82 -9.54 -9.37
CA ARG A 61 5.48 -8.68 -10.37
C ARG A 61 4.51 -7.82 -11.20
N VAL A 62 3.27 -7.63 -10.73
CA VAL A 62 2.37 -6.58 -11.23
C VAL A 62 3.07 -5.24 -11.08
N PHE A 63 3.61 -4.99 -9.88
CA PHE A 63 4.55 -3.90 -9.63
C PHE A 63 5.95 -4.45 -9.33
N ARG A 64 6.98 -3.73 -9.75
CA ARG A 64 8.39 -4.02 -9.41
C ARG A 64 8.72 -3.58 -7.99
N LYS A 65 8.10 -2.51 -7.50
CA LYS A 65 8.32 -1.96 -6.16
C LYS A 65 7.01 -1.46 -5.58
N GLY A 66 6.79 -1.70 -4.29
CA GLY A 66 5.69 -1.13 -3.52
C GLY A 66 6.23 -0.35 -2.33
N ILE A 67 5.63 0.81 -2.02
CA ILE A 67 5.78 1.48 -0.73
C ILE A 67 4.39 1.73 -0.15
N LEU A 68 4.18 1.28 1.09
CA LEU A 68 2.98 1.57 1.87
C LEU A 68 3.38 2.44 3.06
N MET A 69 2.79 3.63 3.16
CA MET A 69 2.95 4.53 4.30
C MET A 69 1.70 4.44 5.15
N ALA A 70 1.88 4.12 6.43
CA ALA A 70 0.79 3.85 7.34
C ALA A 70 1.25 4.09 8.79
N HIS A 71 0.31 4.44 9.67
CA HIS A 71 0.56 4.64 11.10
C HIS A 71 0.03 3.48 11.96
N GLU A 72 -0.71 2.56 11.36
CA GLU A 72 -1.37 1.45 12.02
C GLU A 72 -0.36 0.36 12.40
N GLU A 73 -0.20 0.14 13.71
CA GLU A 73 0.73 -0.85 14.28
C GLU A 73 0.55 -2.25 13.69
N ILE A 74 -0.69 -2.66 13.41
CA ILE A 74 -1.02 -3.98 12.86
C ILE A 74 -0.34 -4.24 11.51
N LEU A 75 -0.09 -3.19 10.73
CA LEU A 75 0.60 -3.33 9.46
C LEU A 75 2.10 -3.58 9.68
N LYS A 76 2.71 -3.08 10.76
CA LYS A 76 4.13 -3.30 11.04
C LYS A 76 4.45 -4.79 11.17
N ASP A 77 3.55 -5.60 11.72
CA ASP A 77 3.80 -7.05 11.88
C ASP A 77 3.63 -7.84 10.57
N ILE A 78 3.10 -7.22 9.52
CA ILE A 78 2.82 -7.87 8.23
C ILE A 78 3.98 -7.73 7.24
N PHE A 79 4.76 -6.65 7.34
CA PHE A 79 5.86 -6.36 6.42
C PHE A 79 7.20 -6.77 7.03
N ASP A 80 8.03 -7.44 6.24
CA ASP A 80 9.40 -7.80 6.64
C ASP A 80 10.30 -6.55 6.67
N GLN A 81 10.29 -5.78 5.57
CA GLN A 81 11.08 -4.54 5.44
C GLN A 81 10.27 -3.32 5.84
N LYS A 82 10.80 -2.52 6.76
CA LYS A 82 10.14 -1.36 7.33
C LYS A 82 11.09 -0.17 7.43
N ILE A 83 10.55 1.02 7.17
CA ILE A 83 11.20 2.29 7.52
C ILE A 83 10.38 2.88 8.65
N LEU A 84 10.90 2.79 9.87
CA LEU A 84 10.25 3.38 11.03
C LEU A 84 10.64 4.86 11.12
N VAL A 85 9.64 5.73 11.08
CA VAL A 85 9.81 7.17 11.26
C VAL A 85 9.20 7.58 12.58
N THR A 86 10.01 8.16 13.46
CA THR A 86 9.60 8.61 14.80
C THR A 86 9.87 10.10 14.94
N LYS A 87 8.92 10.86 15.51
CA LYS A 87 9.10 12.28 15.78
C LYS A 87 9.95 12.48 17.04
N GLU A 88 11.04 13.23 16.94
CA GLU A 88 11.93 13.61 18.04
C GLU A 88 11.97 15.15 18.16
N GLY A 89 11.08 15.70 18.99
CA GLY A 89 10.92 17.15 19.13
C GLY A 89 10.47 17.80 17.82
N THR A 90 11.34 18.62 17.24
CA THR A 90 11.15 19.27 15.92
C THR A 90 11.78 18.51 14.75
N THR A 91 12.37 17.33 15.02
CA THR A 91 13.05 16.50 14.01
C THR A 91 12.35 15.15 13.86
N SER A 92 12.77 14.39 12.84
CA SER A 92 12.34 13.01 12.62
C SER A 92 13.55 12.10 12.65
N ARG A 93 13.48 11.03 13.43
CA ARG A 93 14.43 9.92 13.39
C ARG A 93 13.90 8.85 12.47
N VAL A 94 14.78 8.34 11.61
CA VAL A 94 14.46 7.32 10.61
C VAL A 94 15.32 6.09 10.88
N GLU A 95 14.68 4.93 10.99
CA GLU A 95 15.33 3.64 11.23
C GLU A 95 14.91 2.66 10.13
N VAL A 96 15.90 2.02 9.49
CA VAL A 96 15.65 0.99 8.47
C VAL A 96 15.72 -0.37 9.15
N LEU A 97 14.61 -1.09 9.14
CA LEU A 97 14.46 -2.43 9.69
C LEU A 97 14.32 -3.39 8.51
N VAL A 98 15.26 -4.31 8.35
CA VAL A 98 15.32 -5.31 7.26
C VAL A 98 15.27 -6.73 7.80
#